data_AF-A0A0E3SD73-F1
#
_entry.id   AF-A0A0E3SD73-F1
#
_cell.length_a   1.000
_cell.length_b   1.000
_cell.length_c   1.000
_cell.angle_alpha   90.00
_cell.angle_beta   90.00
_cell.angle_gamma   90.00
#
_symmetry.space_group_name_H-M   'P 1'
#
loop_
_entity.id
_entity.type
_entity.pdbx_description
1 polymer ?
#
loop_
_entity_poly.entity_id
_entity_poly.type
_entity_poly.pdbx_seq_one_letter_code
_entity_poly.pdbx_strand_id
1 'polypeptide(L)'
;MADMVKSFRELTPELQATAGGKGGTLARLFQAGYPVPAGFVVLPTAFLDEKLTDEAWDEVRVHLHAITKDNVRAQFAVRSSALSEDSARTSFAGEFETVLNVESDKEIQEAIYTVFRSREAERVKAYSAIQGMDQLHQIAVVVQLMVPSEISGVLFTADPFTGSFASMIGNYVHGLGERLVSGEVDAHTFKLMRPKGKYDGPEEFKKHAPVL
;
A
#
# COMPACT_ATOMS: atom_id res chain seq x y z
N MET A 1 -0.80 -9.75 25.75
CA MET A 1 0.32 -9.19 24.97
C MET A 1 -0.26 -8.10 24.12
N ALA A 2 0.40 -6.95 24.03
CA ALA A 2 -0.08 -5.87 23.17
C ALA A 2 0.08 -6.34 21.72
N ASP A 3 -1.02 -6.35 20.97
CA ASP A 3 -1.03 -6.67 19.56
C ASP A 3 -0.36 -5.51 18.80
N MET A 4 0.97 -5.58 18.61
CA MET A 4 1.76 -4.49 18.01
C MET A 4 1.97 -4.71 16.51
N VAL A 5 2.06 -5.96 16.08
CA VAL A 5 2.18 -6.34 14.67
C VAL A 5 1.12 -7.37 14.31
N LYS A 6 0.48 -7.21 13.15
CA LYS A 6 -0.55 -8.13 12.67
C LYS A 6 -0.39 -8.46 11.20
N SER A 7 -0.41 -9.74 10.88
CA SER A 7 -0.53 -10.20 9.49
C SER A 7 -1.84 -9.72 8.88
N PHE A 8 -1.88 -9.56 7.54
CA PHE A 8 -3.13 -9.26 6.83
C PHE A 8 -4.23 -10.29 7.11
N ARG A 9 -3.86 -11.55 7.39
CA ARG A 9 -4.78 -12.62 7.74
C ARG A 9 -5.45 -12.42 9.11
N GLU A 10 -4.72 -11.84 10.07
CA GLU A 10 -5.13 -11.78 11.49
C GLU A 10 -5.53 -10.37 11.93
N LEU A 11 -5.43 -9.37 11.06
CA LEU A 11 -5.83 -8.01 11.36
C LEU A 11 -7.36 -7.91 11.48
N THR A 12 -7.84 -7.88 12.73
CA THR A 12 -9.27 -7.83 13.05
C THR A 12 -9.91 -6.49 12.66
N PRO A 13 -11.23 -6.42 12.47
CA PRO A 13 -11.92 -5.17 12.16
C PRO A 13 -11.65 -4.04 13.17
N GLU A 14 -11.49 -4.38 14.45
CA GLU A 14 -11.19 -3.41 15.52
C GLU A 14 -9.79 -2.81 15.33
N LEU A 15 -8.80 -3.63 14.96
CA LEU A 15 -7.44 -3.19 14.69
C LEU A 15 -7.28 -2.53 13.31
N GLN A 16 -8.19 -2.75 12.36
CA GLN A 16 -8.17 -2.02 11.08
C GLN A 16 -8.31 -0.51 11.29
N ALA A 17 -9.03 -0.09 12.34
CA ALA A 17 -9.16 1.31 12.71
C ALA A 17 -7.83 1.95 13.15
N THR A 18 -6.84 1.18 13.59
CA THR A 18 -5.50 1.65 13.97
C THR A 18 -4.43 1.33 12.92
N ALA A 19 -4.75 0.50 11.93
CA ALA A 19 -3.87 0.09 10.84
C ALA A 19 -3.81 1.08 9.66
N GLY A 20 -4.57 2.18 9.72
CA GLY A 20 -4.70 3.14 8.61
C GLY A 20 -5.48 2.60 7.41
N GLY A 21 -5.75 3.50 6.45
CA GLY A 21 -6.59 3.20 5.29
C GLY A 21 -6.05 2.08 4.41
N LYS A 22 -4.77 2.16 4.03
CA LYS A 22 -4.09 1.15 3.21
C LYS A 22 -3.98 -0.20 3.91
N GLY A 23 -3.48 -0.21 5.14
CA GLY A 23 -3.28 -1.43 5.94
C GLY A 23 -4.60 -2.17 6.17
N GLY A 24 -5.65 -1.45 6.55
CA GLY A 24 -6.99 -2.01 6.71
C GLY A 24 -7.58 -2.54 5.41
N THR A 25 -7.46 -1.78 4.31
CA THR A 25 -7.95 -2.20 2.99
C THR A 25 -7.21 -3.43 2.45
N LEU A 26 -5.88 -3.48 2.57
CA LEU A 26 -5.07 -4.63 2.15
C LEU A 26 -5.45 -5.88 2.93
N ALA A 27 -5.61 -5.79 4.25
CA ALA A 27 -6.06 -6.91 5.07
C ALA A 27 -7.44 -7.40 4.65
N ARG A 28 -8.41 -6.48 4.44
CA ARG A 28 -9.76 -6.84 4.01
C ARG A 28 -9.77 -7.55 2.65
N LEU A 29 -9.00 -7.07 1.68
CA LEU A 29 -8.87 -7.71 0.37
C LEU A 29 -8.21 -9.09 0.48
N PHE A 30 -7.14 -9.22 1.27
CA PHE A 30 -6.46 -10.49 1.52
C PHE A 30 -7.40 -11.52 2.17
N GLN A 31 -8.14 -11.12 3.21
CA GLN A 31 -9.11 -11.96 3.92
C GLN A 31 -10.29 -12.36 3.03
N ALA A 32 -10.68 -11.51 2.08
CA ALA A 32 -11.70 -11.81 1.07
C ALA A 32 -11.22 -12.72 -0.07
N GLY A 33 -9.95 -13.16 -0.06
CA GLY A 33 -9.39 -14.09 -1.04
C GLY A 33 -8.93 -13.45 -2.35
N TYR A 34 -8.84 -12.12 -2.41
CA TYR A 34 -8.19 -11.46 -3.54
C TYR A 34 -6.69 -11.78 -3.55
N PRO A 35 -6.03 -11.76 -4.73
CA PRO A 35 -4.61 -12.07 -4.87
C PRO A 35 -3.73 -10.91 -4.37
N VAL A 36 -3.80 -10.64 -3.08
CA VAL A 36 -2.98 -9.64 -2.39
C VAL A 36 -1.69 -10.32 -1.91
N PRO A 37 -0.50 -9.77 -2.20
CA PRO A 37 0.76 -10.32 -1.68
C PRO A 37 0.75 -10.36 -0.16
N ALA A 38 1.34 -11.41 0.41
CA ALA A 38 1.46 -11.58 1.85
C ALA A 38 2.16 -10.37 2.50
N GLY A 39 1.73 -10.02 3.70
CA GLY A 39 2.26 -8.88 4.42
C GLY A 39 1.63 -8.74 5.79
N PHE A 40 2.09 -7.73 6.50
CA PHE A 40 1.65 -7.40 7.85
C PHE A 40 1.67 -5.89 8.07
N VAL A 41 1.02 -5.46 9.14
CA VAL A 41 0.95 -4.08 9.59
C VAL A 41 1.63 -3.97 10.95
N VAL A 42 2.56 -3.03 11.05
CA VAL A 42 3.14 -2.54 12.30
C VAL A 42 2.26 -1.39 12.79
N LEU A 43 1.59 -1.59 13.92
CA LEU A 43 0.62 -0.65 14.46
C LEU A 43 1.32 0.51 15.18
N PRO A 44 0.64 1.66 15.35
CA PRO A 44 1.24 2.81 16.04
C PRO A 44 1.73 2.49 17.47
N THR A 45 1.09 1.51 18.13
CA THR A 45 1.45 1.01 19.47
C THR A 45 2.78 0.28 19.52
N ALA A 46 3.34 -0.11 18.38
CA ALA A 46 4.67 -0.72 18.27
C ALA A 46 5.81 0.28 18.53
N PHE A 47 5.52 1.58 18.52
CA PHE A 47 6.51 2.64 18.61
C PHE A 47 6.47 3.34 19.97
N LEU A 48 7.64 3.48 20.59
CA LEU A 48 7.89 4.28 21.78
C LEU A 48 9.07 5.22 21.50
N ASP A 49 8.92 6.52 21.78
CA ASP A 49 9.95 7.54 21.52
C ASP A 49 10.55 7.46 20.10
N GLU A 50 9.67 7.30 19.10
CA GLU A 50 10.00 7.18 17.66
C GLU A 50 10.80 5.93 17.26
N LYS A 51 10.89 4.94 18.14
CA LYS A 51 11.59 3.67 17.88
C LYS A 51 10.66 2.49 18.12
N LEU A 52 10.93 1.39 17.45
CA LEU A 52 10.25 0.14 17.73
C LEU A 52 10.70 -0.33 19.11
N THR A 53 9.77 -0.87 19.90
CA THR A 53 10.16 -1.63 21.09
C THR A 53 10.84 -2.93 20.66
N ASP A 54 11.63 -3.52 21.57
CA ASP A 54 12.28 -4.80 21.28
C ASP A 54 11.25 -5.90 21.03
N GLU A 55 10.13 -5.88 21.76
CA GLU A 55 9.02 -6.82 21.57
C GLU A 55 8.34 -6.65 20.21
N ALA A 56 8.11 -5.41 19.77
CA ALA A 56 7.55 -5.15 18.44
C ALA A 56 8.50 -5.65 17.34
N TRP A 57 9.81 -5.45 17.52
CA TRP A 57 10.79 -5.93 16.56
C TRP A 57 10.87 -7.46 16.50
N ASP A 58 10.72 -8.14 17.64
CA ASP A 58 10.56 -9.60 17.69
C ASP A 58 9.35 -10.07 16.88
N GLU A 59 8.18 -9.43 17.05
CA GLU A 59 6.97 -9.75 16.28
C GLU A 59 7.16 -9.50 14.77
N VAL A 60 7.82 -8.40 14.38
CA VAL A 60 8.18 -8.14 12.97
C VAL A 60 9.00 -9.30 12.40
N ARG A 61 10.05 -9.75 13.11
CA ARG A 61 10.91 -10.85 12.65
C ARG A 61 10.15 -12.17 12.50
N VAL A 62 9.20 -12.45 13.39
CA VAL A 62 8.33 -13.63 13.28
C VAL A 62 7.53 -13.59 11.97
N HIS A 63 6.93 -12.45 11.63
CA HIS A 63 6.17 -12.31 10.40
C HIS A 63 7.05 -12.32 9.14
N LEU A 64 8.24 -11.69 9.19
CA LEU A 64 9.22 -11.78 8.11
C LEU A 64 9.61 -13.23 7.84
N HIS A 65 10.00 -13.97 8.88
CA HIS A 65 10.37 -15.38 8.76
C HIS A 65 9.24 -16.23 8.19
N ALA A 66 8.00 -15.99 8.60
CA ALA A 66 6.83 -16.69 8.07
C ALA A 66 6.65 -16.46 6.56
N ILE A 67 6.95 -15.26 6.05
CA ILE A 67 6.84 -14.94 4.63
C ILE A 67 8.05 -15.48 3.84
N THR A 68 9.27 -15.34 4.38
CA THR A 68 10.51 -15.75 3.68
C THR A 68 10.74 -17.24 3.66
N LYS A 69 10.14 -18.01 4.58
CA LYS A 69 10.19 -19.48 4.59
C LYS A 69 9.79 -20.08 3.24
N ASP A 70 8.80 -19.49 2.59
CA ASP A 70 8.29 -19.95 1.29
C ASP A 70 8.90 -19.16 0.11
N ASN A 71 9.78 -18.19 0.38
CA ASN A 71 10.32 -17.22 -0.59
C ASN A 71 11.80 -16.88 -0.33
N VAL A 72 12.72 -17.69 -0.86
CA VAL A 72 14.18 -17.62 -0.61
C VAL A 72 14.84 -16.30 -1.07
N ARG A 73 14.16 -15.51 -1.91
CA ARG A 73 14.62 -14.18 -2.40
C ARG A 73 13.54 -13.12 -2.22
N ALA A 74 12.79 -13.20 -1.12
CA ALA A 74 11.75 -12.23 -0.81
C ALA A 74 12.35 -10.83 -0.65
N GLN A 75 11.81 -9.88 -1.42
CA GLN A 75 12.01 -8.46 -1.19
C GLN A 75 10.71 -7.88 -0.65
N PHE A 76 10.78 -6.80 0.13
CA PHE A 76 9.61 -6.17 0.74
C PHE A 76 9.46 -4.71 0.31
N ALA A 77 8.21 -4.27 0.26
CA ALA A 77 7.81 -2.88 0.23
C ALA A 77 7.40 -2.47 1.65
N VAL A 78 7.93 -1.35 2.11
CA VAL A 78 7.57 -0.70 3.37
C VAL A 78 6.86 0.60 3.04
N ARG A 79 5.60 0.72 3.49
CA ARG A 79 4.67 1.77 3.06
C ARG A 79 3.98 2.37 4.26
N SER A 80 3.75 3.68 4.24
CA SER A 80 2.89 4.29 5.26
C SER A 80 1.46 3.83 5.10
N SER A 81 0.72 3.85 6.20
CA SER A 81 -0.72 3.70 6.22
C SER A 81 -1.29 4.65 7.28
N ALA A 82 -1.73 5.83 6.82
CA ALA A 82 -2.29 6.84 7.70
C ALA A 82 -3.80 6.61 7.93
N LEU A 83 -4.28 7.02 9.09
CA LEU A 83 -5.69 6.89 9.50
C LEU A 83 -6.66 7.71 8.63
N SER A 84 -6.16 8.76 8.00
CA SER A 84 -6.94 9.78 7.28
C SER A 84 -6.83 9.70 5.76
N GLU A 85 -6.11 8.71 5.21
CA GLU A 85 -5.92 8.55 3.75
C GLU A 85 -7.23 8.29 2.98
N ASP A 86 -8.24 7.73 3.65
CA ASP A 86 -9.52 7.32 3.05
C ASP A 86 -10.70 8.24 3.43
N SER A 87 -10.45 9.39 4.05
CA SER A 87 -11.53 10.34 4.31
C SER A 87 -11.97 10.99 2.98
N ALA A 88 -13.28 11.11 2.75
CA ALA A 88 -13.84 11.72 1.54
C ALA A 88 -13.42 13.18 1.30
N ARG A 89 -12.67 13.79 2.24
CA ARG A 89 -12.13 15.15 2.16
C ARG A 89 -10.61 15.21 2.01
N THR A 90 -9.88 14.11 2.19
CA THR A 90 -8.41 14.14 2.26
C THR A 90 -7.79 12.87 1.70
N SER A 91 -7.09 12.98 0.56
CA SER A 91 -6.21 11.91 0.07
C SER A 91 -4.77 12.37 0.26
N PHE A 92 -4.06 11.80 1.23
CA PHE A 92 -2.59 11.99 1.38
C PHE A 92 -1.81 11.16 0.34
N ALA A 93 -2.40 10.94 -0.84
CA ALA A 93 -1.81 10.14 -1.89
C ALA A 93 -0.49 10.79 -2.35
N GLY A 94 0.63 10.09 -2.17
CA GLY A 94 1.97 10.56 -2.56
C GLY A 94 2.71 11.41 -1.51
N GLU A 95 2.12 11.68 -0.35
CA GLU A 95 2.72 12.58 0.66
C GLU A 95 3.61 11.85 1.69
N PHE A 96 3.57 10.53 1.73
CA PHE A 96 4.37 9.72 2.65
C PHE A 96 5.41 8.88 1.90
N GLU A 97 6.54 8.65 2.55
CA GLU A 97 7.63 7.86 1.98
C GLU A 97 7.23 6.40 1.79
N THR A 98 7.71 5.80 0.70
CA THR A 98 7.64 4.37 0.42
C THR A 98 9.05 3.88 0.12
N VAL A 99 9.45 2.77 0.74
CA VAL A 99 10.75 2.15 0.50
C VAL A 99 10.51 0.78 -0.12
N LEU A 100 11.14 0.52 -1.27
CA LEU A 100 10.94 -0.70 -2.05
C LEU A 100 12.21 -1.54 -2.09
N ASN A 101 12.04 -2.82 -2.43
CA ASN A 101 13.13 -3.77 -2.66
C ASN A 101 14.08 -3.96 -1.46
N VAL A 102 13.56 -3.92 -0.23
CA VAL A 102 14.36 -4.20 0.97
C VAL A 102 14.37 -5.70 1.28
N GLU A 103 15.53 -6.25 1.65
CA GLU A 103 15.71 -7.70 1.78
C GLU A 103 16.09 -8.11 3.20
N SER A 104 17.11 -7.47 3.76
CA SER A 104 17.63 -7.85 5.06
C SER A 104 16.79 -7.29 6.21
N ASP A 105 16.77 -8.00 7.34
CA ASP A 105 16.15 -7.53 8.58
C ASP A 105 16.57 -6.09 8.94
N LYS A 106 17.86 -5.76 8.75
CA LYS A 106 18.39 -4.42 9.04
C LYS A 106 17.80 -3.36 8.10
N GLU A 107 17.79 -3.60 6.79
CA GLU A 107 17.20 -2.68 5.81
C GLU A 107 15.71 -2.49 6.04
N ILE A 108 15.00 -3.56 6.40
CA ILE A 108 13.57 -3.51 6.72
C ILE A 108 13.34 -2.64 7.97
N GLN A 109 14.16 -2.79 9.00
CA GLN A 109 14.07 -1.95 10.20
C GLN A 109 14.30 -0.47 9.88
N GLU A 110 15.34 -0.17 9.11
CA GLU A 110 15.67 1.20 8.68
C GLU A 110 14.56 1.79 7.80
N ALA A 111 13.97 0.98 6.91
CA ALA A 111 12.83 1.36 6.10
C ALA A 111 11.57 1.65 6.93
N ILE A 112 11.29 0.83 7.95
CA ILE A 112 10.18 1.08 8.88
C ILE A 112 10.38 2.43 9.58
N TYR A 113 11.59 2.72 10.06
CA TYR A 113 11.89 4.02 10.68
C TYR A 113 11.78 5.19 9.70
N THR A 114 12.22 5.00 8.45
CA THR A 114 12.15 6.02 7.40
C THR A 114 10.71 6.38 7.10
N VAL A 115 9.87 5.36 6.87
CA VAL A 115 8.44 5.53 6.63
C VAL A 115 7.74 6.12 7.84
N PHE A 116 8.04 5.62 9.05
CA PHE A 116 7.43 6.14 10.28
C PHE A 116 7.75 7.62 10.52
N ARG A 117 9.00 8.04 10.27
CA ARG A 117 9.43 9.45 10.43
C ARG A 117 8.88 10.37 9.34
N SER A 118 8.45 9.84 8.19
CA SER A 118 7.87 10.65 7.13
C SER A 118 6.61 11.41 7.55
N ARG A 119 5.95 10.99 8.65
CA ARG A 119 4.86 11.75 9.29
C ARG A 119 5.25 13.15 9.75
N GLU A 120 6.52 13.37 10.06
CA GLU A 120 7.04 14.64 10.56
C GLU A 120 7.43 15.61 9.44
N ALA A 121 7.38 15.15 8.18
CA ALA A 121 7.71 15.96 7.02
C ALA A 121 6.82 17.21 6.98
N GLU A 122 7.40 18.35 6.61
CA GLU A 122 6.75 19.66 6.63
C GLU A 122 5.46 19.68 5.79
N ARG A 123 5.43 18.91 4.69
CA ARG A 123 4.25 18.67 3.84
C ARG A 123 3.07 18.04 4.59
N VAL A 124 3.34 17.06 5.46
CA VAL A 124 2.32 16.37 6.28
C VAL A 124 1.82 17.31 7.40
N LYS A 125 2.72 18.08 8.01
CA LYS A 125 2.39 19.07 9.05
C LYS A 125 1.54 20.21 8.52
N ALA A 126 1.89 20.75 7.35
CA ALA A 126 1.14 21.83 6.70
C ALA A 126 -0.30 21.39 6.38
N TYR A 127 -0.48 20.16 5.90
CA TYR A 127 -1.81 19.61 5.62
C TYR A 127 -2.63 19.36 6.89
N SER A 128 -1.98 18.90 7.96
CA SER A 128 -2.62 18.63 9.26
C SER A 128 -3.11 19.90 9.95
N ALA A 129 -2.33 20.99 9.88
CA ALA A 129 -2.66 22.29 10.47
C ALA A 129 -3.92 22.92 9.84
N ILE A 130 -4.14 22.68 8.55
CA ILE A 130 -5.31 23.20 7.81
C ILE A 130 -6.61 22.48 8.23
N GLN A 131 -6.52 21.21 8.65
CA GLN A 131 -7.69 20.36 8.95
C GLN A 131 -8.02 20.28 10.44
N GLY A 132 -7.20 20.86 11.33
CA GLY A 132 -7.45 20.87 12.79
C GLY A 132 -7.45 19.48 13.43
N MET A 133 -6.66 18.54 12.89
CA MET A 133 -6.63 17.15 13.34
C MET A 133 -5.31 16.82 14.06
N ASP A 134 -5.32 16.85 15.40
CA ASP A 134 -4.15 16.46 16.22
C ASP A 134 -3.84 14.95 16.16
N GLN A 135 -4.82 14.11 15.79
CA GLN A 135 -4.66 12.65 15.71
C GLN A 135 -3.93 12.15 14.44
N LEU A 136 -3.56 13.05 13.52
CA LEU A 136 -2.86 12.73 12.26
C LEU A 136 -1.43 12.18 12.44
N HIS A 137 -0.89 12.25 13.66
CA HIS A 137 0.49 11.84 13.95
C HIS A 137 0.64 10.32 14.19
N GLN A 138 -0.46 9.56 14.24
CA GLN A 138 -0.41 8.10 14.36
C GLN A 138 -0.50 7.49 12.96
N ILE A 139 0.64 7.00 12.47
CA ILE A 139 0.71 6.23 11.23
C ILE A 139 1.07 4.79 11.55
N ALA A 140 0.39 3.87 10.88
CA ALA A 140 0.81 2.48 10.81
C ALA A 140 1.80 2.31 9.65
N VAL A 141 2.59 1.25 9.71
CA VAL A 141 3.53 0.88 8.63
C VAL A 141 3.14 -0.47 8.08
N VAL A 142 2.93 -0.54 6.77
CA VAL A 142 2.66 -1.78 6.05
C VAL A 142 3.98 -2.33 5.54
N VAL A 143 4.26 -3.60 5.82
CA VAL A 143 5.37 -4.36 5.24
C VAL A 143 4.78 -5.48 4.39
N GLN A 144 5.07 -5.47 3.09
CA GLN A 144 4.42 -6.35 2.13
C GLN A 144 5.44 -6.98 1.17
N LEU A 145 5.26 -8.25 0.85
CA LEU A 145 6.07 -8.95 -0.13
C LEU A 145 5.96 -8.27 -1.51
N MET A 146 7.11 -7.99 -2.14
CA MET A 146 7.18 -7.44 -3.48
C MET A 146 6.74 -8.45 -4.52
N VAL A 147 6.08 -7.95 -5.56
CA VAL A 147 5.78 -8.72 -6.77
C VAL A 147 6.78 -8.31 -7.84
N PRO A 148 7.55 -9.26 -8.43
CA PRO A 148 8.39 -8.97 -9.57
C PRO A 148 7.50 -8.75 -10.80
N SER A 149 7.03 -7.52 -10.99
CA SER A 149 6.04 -7.22 -12.03
C SER A 149 6.70 -6.94 -13.38
N GLU A 150 6.22 -7.61 -14.43
CA GLU A 150 6.53 -7.25 -15.81
C GLU A 150 5.73 -6.01 -16.25
N ILE A 151 4.52 -5.89 -15.73
CA ILE A 151 3.58 -4.78 -15.97
C ILE A 151 2.92 -4.43 -14.63
N SER A 152 2.83 -3.13 -14.33
CA SER A 152 2.08 -2.60 -13.19
C SER A 152 1.18 -1.47 -13.64
N GLY A 153 0.09 -1.20 -12.91
CA GLY A 153 -0.84 -0.16 -13.31
C GLY A 153 -1.84 0.24 -12.22
N VAL A 154 -2.63 1.26 -12.56
CA VAL A 154 -3.76 1.76 -11.76
C VAL A 154 -5.03 1.61 -12.59
N LEU A 155 -6.13 1.18 -11.96
CA LEU A 155 -7.43 1.03 -12.59
C LEU A 155 -8.48 1.83 -11.82
N PHE A 156 -9.21 2.69 -12.52
CA PHE A 156 -10.39 3.35 -12.03
C PHE A 156 -11.63 2.62 -12.51
N THR A 157 -12.47 2.20 -11.57
CA THR A 157 -13.73 1.50 -11.85
C THR A 157 -14.86 2.46 -12.23
N ALA A 158 -14.60 3.76 -12.31
CA ALA A 158 -15.49 4.75 -12.91
C ALA A 158 -14.59 5.73 -13.67
N ASP A 159 -15.10 6.32 -14.75
CA ASP A 159 -14.39 7.36 -15.46
C ASP A 159 -14.14 8.54 -14.51
N PRO A 160 -12.88 8.91 -14.21
CA PRO A 160 -12.57 9.93 -13.22
C PRO A 160 -12.95 11.35 -13.67
N PHE A 161 -13.20 11.56 -14.97
CA PHE A 161 -13.62 12.85 -15.51
C PHE A 161 -15.14 12.99 -15.56
N THR A 162 -15.84 11.91 -15.91
CA THR A 162 -17.30 11.94 -16.11
C THR A 162 -18.11 11.30 -14.98
N GLY A 163 -17.47 10.53 -14.10
CA GLY A 163 -18.12 9.69 -13.09
C GLY A 163 -18.84 8.47 -13.67
N SER A 164 -18.74 8.23 -14.99
CA SER A 164 -19.49 7.19 -15.66
C SER A 164 -18.99 5.78 -15.30
N PHE A 165 -19.91 4.90 -14.92
CA PHE A 165 -19.63 3.47 -14.73
C PHE A 165 -19.69 2.69 -16.05
N ALA A 166 -19.95 3.32 -17.20
CA ALA A 166 -19.99 2.64 -18.49
C ALA A 166 -18.62 2.06 -18.91
N SER A 167 -17.53 2.57 -18.33
CA SER A 167 -16.18 2.11 -18.60
C SER A 167 -15.29 2.14 -17.37
N MET A 168 -14.31 1.26 -17.35
CA MET A 168 -13.15 1.34 -16.46
C MET A 168 -11.98 1.88 -17.26
N ILE A 169 -11.20 2.78 -16.66
CA ILE A 169 -10.05 3.42 -17.30
C ILE A 169 -8.83 3.07 -16.46
N GLY A 170 -7.78 2.58 -17.11
CA GLY A 170 -6.54 2.24 -16.44
C GLY A 170 -5.32 2.80 -17.15
N ASN A 171 -4.24 2.89 -16.40
CA ASN A 171 -2.92 3.24 -16.89
C ASN A 171 -1.94 2.15 -16.47
N TYR A 172 -1.02 1.76 -17.34
CA TYR A 172 0.04 0.80 -17.00
C TYR A 172 1.41 1.26 -17.49
N VAL A 173 2.44 0.68 -16.88
CA VAL A 173 3.85 0.82 -17.26
C VAL A 173 4.52 -0.56 -17.21
N HIS A 174 5.67 -0.68 -17.88
CA HIS A 174 6.53 -1.85 -17.73
C HIS A 174 7.35 -1.78 -16.44
N GLY A 175 7.49 -2.91 -15.77
CA GLY A 175 8.18 -3.00 -14.48
C GLY A 175 7.33 -2.56 -13.30
N LEU A 176 7.99 -2.09 -12.24
CA LEU A 176 7.37 -1.69 -10.97
C LEU A 176 6.49 -0.44 -11.11
N GLY A 177 5.34 -0.47 -10.43
CA GLY A 177 4.32 0.58 -10.50
C GLY A 177 4.70 1.92 -9.86
N GLU A 178 5.79 1.99 -9.08
CA GLU A 178 6.22 3.24 -8.43
C GLU A 178 6.46 4.36 -9.45
N ARG A 179 7.09 4.01 -10.58
CA ARG A 179 7.42 4.96 -11.66
C ARG A 179 6.18 5.57 -12.34
N LEU A 180 5.05 4.87 -12.28
CA LEU A 180 3.76 5.38 -12.76
C LEU A 180 3.18 6.41 -11.80
N VAL A 181 3.27 6.14 -10.50
CA VAL A 181 2.70 7.02 -9.47
C VAL A 181 3.54 8.28 -9.27
N SER A 182 4.86 8.19 -9.44
CA SER A 182 5.76 9.36 -9.38
C SER A 182 5.68 10.27 -10.62
N GLY A 183 5.01 9.83 -11.70
CA GLY A 183 4.88 10.60 -12.94
C GLY A 183 6.16 10.66 -13.78
N GLU A 184 7.15 9.81 -13.49
CA GLU A 184 8.44 9.76 -14.19
C GLU A 184 8.36 9.13 -15.58
N VAL A 185 7.27 8.43 -15.90
CA VAL A 185 7.11 7.67 -17.14
C VAL A 185 5.75 7.94 -17.76
N ASP A 186 5.74 8.10 -19.08
CA ASP A 186 4.51 8.15 -19.86
C ASP A 186 3.78 6.81 -19.76
N ALA A 187 2.62 6.84 -19.12
CA ALA A 187 1.80 5.66 -18.93
C ALA A 187 1.03 5.30 -20.19
N HIS A 188 0.83 4.01 -20.41
CA HIS A 188 -0.08 3.52 -21.42
C HIS A 188 -1.51 3.48 -20.89
N THR A 189 -2.39 4.27 -21.48
CA THR A 189 -3.81 4.27 -21.12
C THR A 189 -4.57 3.17 -21.84
N PHE A 190 -5.48 2.51 -21.13
CA PHE A 190 -6.45 1.58 -21.69
C PHE A 190 -7.83 1.76 -21.07
N LYS A 191 -8.85 1.25 -21.76
CA LYS A 191 -10.26 1.33 -21.39
C LYS A 191 -10.92 -0.02 -21.56
N LEU A 192 -11.74 -0.39 -20.58
CA LEU A 192 -12.59 -1.58 -20.61
C LEU A 192 -14.04 -1.12 -20.54
N MET A 193 -14.78 -1.30 -21.63
CA MET A 193 -16.21 -0.97 -21.69
C MET A 193 -17.05 -2.04 -20.98
N ARG A 194 -18.01 -1.62 -20.17
CA ARG A 194 -18.96 -2.51 -19.50
C ARG A 194 -20.32 -2.53 -20.22
N PRO A 195 -21.10 -3.63 -20.10
CA PRO A 195 -20.78 -4.87 -19.39
C PRO A 195 -19.95 -5.86 -20.23
N LYS A 196 -19.85 -5.65 -21.55
CA LYS A 196 -19.32 -6.63 -22.51
C LYS A 196 -17.78 -6.73 -22.57
N GLY A 197 -17.06 -5.98 -21.73
CA GLY A 197 -15.60 -6.04 -21.57
C GLY A 197 -14.78 -5.63 -22.80
N LYS A 198 -15.35 -4.88 -23.77
CA LYS A 198 -14.61 -4.47 -24.96
C LYS A 198 -13.40 -3.63 -24.55
N TYR A 199 -12.22 -4.13 -24.90
CA TYR A 199 -10.94 -3.48 -24.67
C TYR A 199 -10.64 -2.44 -25.75
N ASP A 200 -10.09 -1.31 -25.32
CA ASP A 200 -9.54 -0.24 -26.15
C ASP A 200 -8.23 0.25 -25.51
N GLY A 201 -7.12 0.17 -26.23
CA GLY A 201 -5.78 0.44 -25.69
C GLY A 201 -4.69 -0.27 -26.51
N PRO A 202 -3.43 -0.24 -26.05
CA PRO A 202 -2.32 -0.83 -26.79
C PRO A 202 -2.45 -2.34 -27.02
N GLU A 203 -2.10 -2.80 -28.22
CA GLU A 203 -2.23 -4.20 -28.62
C GLU A 203 -1.41 -5.16 -27.74
N GLU A 204 -0.30 -4.69 -27.16
CA GLU A 204 0.52 -5.50 -26.27
C GLU A 204 -0.21 -5.95 -25.00
N PHE A 205 -1.16 -5.13 -24.51
CA PHE A 205 -1.91 -5.41 -23.29
C PHE A 205 -3.25 -6.09 -23.58
N LYS A 206 -3.73 -6.00 -24.83
CA LYS A 206 -4.93 -6.68 -25.31
C LYS A 206 -4.89 -8.19 -25.12
N LYS A 207 -3.70 -8.82 -25.16
CA LYS A 207 -3.52 -10.25 -24.86
C LYS A 207 -3.95 -10.66 -23.45
N HIS A 208 -4.00 -9.70 -22.51
CA HIS A 208 -4.46 -9.90 -21.14
C HIS A 208 -5.94 -9.54 -20.96
N ALA A 209 -6.57 -8.91 -21.95
CA ALA A 209 -7.99 -8.64 -21.91
C ALA A 209 -8.76 -9.95 -22.15
N PRO A 210 -9.84 -10.21 -21.38
CA PRO A 210 -10.67 -11.38 -21.62
C PRO A 210 -11.22 -11.32 -23.06
N VAL A 211 -11.01 -12.40 -23.81
CA VAL A 211 -11.69 -12.61 -25.10
C VAL A 211 -13.14 -12.95 -24.75
N LEU A 212 -14.00 -11.93 -24.72
CA LEU A 212 -15.46 -12.11 -24.60
C LEU A 212 -16.10 -12.24 -25.98
#